data_AF-A0A2J4XWY3-F1
#
_entry.id   AF-A0A2J4XWY3-F1
#
_cell.length_a   1.000
_cell.length_b   1.000
_cell.length_c   1.000
_cell.angle_alpha   90.00
_cell.angle_beta   90.00
_cell.angle_gamma   90.00
#
_symmetry.space_group_name_H-M   'P 1'
#
loop_
_entity.id
_entity.type
_entity.pdbx_description
1 polymer ?
#
loop_
_entity_poly.entity_id
_entity_poly.type
_entity_poly.pdbx_seq_one_letter_code
_entity_poly.pdbx_strand_id
1 'polypeptide(L)' 'MNPTYSGWLLAAMLAASSPTLQAADVTITVNGKVVAKPCTVSTVNATVDLGDLYTFSLVSAGAASPWHSVALTL' A
#
# COMPACT_ATOMS: atom_id res chain seq x y z
N MET A 1 -39.50 -8.57 64.60
CA MET A 1 -38.94 -7.95 63.39
C MET A 1 -38.97 -8.97 62.26
N ASN A 2 -39.62 -8.66 61.14
CA ASN A 2 -39.77 -9.60 60.01
C ASN A 2 -38.44 -9.74 59.25
N PRO A 3 -37.87 -10.95 59.10
CA PRO A 3 -36.57 -11.18 58.46
C PRO A 3 -36.53 -10.75 56.99
N THR A 4 -37.69 -10.66 56.34
CA THR A 4 -37.85 -10.22 54.95
C THR A 4 -37.36 -8.80 54.72
N TYR A 5 -37.60 -7.86 55.66
CA TYR A 5 -37.25 -6.44 55.49
C TYR A 5 -35.73 -6.20 55.48
N SER A 6 -34.98 -6.97 56.28
CA SER A 6 -33.52 -6.91 56.33
C SER A 6 -32.86 -7.35 55.02
N GLY A 7 -33.38 -8.42 54.40
CA GLY A 7 -32.89 -8.91 53.11
C GLY A 7 -33.08 -7.90 51.97
N TRP A 8 -34.22 -7.21 51.95
CA TRP A 8 -34.49 -6.14 50.98
C TRP A 8 -33.55 -4.95 51.13
N LEU A 9 -33.25 -4.54 52.37
CA LEU A 9 -32.31 -3.46 52.64
C LEU A 9 -30.89 -3.81 52.21
N LEU A 10 -30.44 -5.04 52.46
CA LEU A 10 -29.12 -5.51 52.04
C LEU A 10 -28.99 -5.59 50.50
N ALA A 11 -30.03 -6.07 49.81
CA ALA A 11 -30.05 -6.11 48.35
C ALA A 11 -30.03 -4.68 47.75
N ALA A 12 -30.76 -3.74 48.35
CA ALA A 12 -30.76 -2.34 47.93
C ALA A 12 -29.40 -1.67 48.14
N MET A 13 -28.74 -1.92 49.29
CA MET A 13 -27.37 -1.44 49.51
C MET A 13 -26.39 -2.02 48.49
N LEU A 14 -26.47 -3.32 48.18
CA LEU A 14 -25.55 -3.96 47.26
C LEU A 14 -25.71 -3.43 45.82
N ALA A 15 -26.95 -3.22 45.39
CA ALA A 15 -27.28 -2.58 44.11
C ALA A 15 -26.76 -1.13 44.06
N ALA A 16 -26.90 -0.37 45.15
CA ALA A 16 -26.40 1.01 45.24
C ALA A 16 -24.86 1.09 45.27
N SER A 17 -24.19 0.06 45.78
CA SER A 17 -22.72 -0.02 45.83
C SER A 17 -22.06 -0.53 44.54
N SER A 18 -22.85 -0.86 43.52
CA SER A 18 -22.33 -1.44 42.27
C SER A 18 -21.70 -0.34 41.41
N PRO A 19 -20.41 -0.47 41.00
CA PRO A 19 -19.76 0.53 40.16
C PRO A 19 -20.41 0.59 38.79
N THR A 20 -20.65 1.81 38.29
CA THR A 20 -21.17 2.02 36.94
C THR A 20 -20.06 1.74 35.93
N LEU A 21 -20.31 0.82 34.99
CA LEU A 21 -19.37 0.50 33.91
C LEU A 21 -19.29 1.70 32.95
N GLN A 22 -18.22 2.49 33.04
CA GLN A 22 -17.97 3.60 32.14
C GLN A 22 -17.11 3.11 30.97
N ALA A 23 -17.67 3.12 29.77
CA ALA A 23 -16.93 2.94 28.53
C ALA A 23 -16.58 4.33 27.98
N ALA A 24 -15.33 4.54 27.61
CA ALA A 24 -14.89 5.74 26.92
C ALA A 24 -14.45 5.36 25.50
N ASP A 25 -15.13 5.94 24.51
CA ASP A 25 -14.77 5.74 23.11
C ASP A 25 -13.51 6.56 22.78
N VAL A 26 -12.46 5.88 22.32
CA VAL A 26 -11.22 6.51 21.88
C VAL A 26 -11.21 6.53 20.36
N THR A 27 -11.26 7.74 19.78
CA THR A 27 -11.11 7.92 18.33
C THR A 27 -9.65 8.20 18.00
N ILE A 28 -9.03 7.31 17.23
CA ILE A 28 -7.67 7.50 16.71
C ILE A 28 -7.79 8.07 15.29
N THR A 29 -7.35 9.32 15.11
CA THR A 29 -7.29 9.94 13.78
C THR A 29 -5.94 9.72 13.16
N VAL A 30 -5.88 8.86 12.14
CA VAL A 30 -4.69 8.66 11.33
C VAL A 30 -4.73 9.63 10.15
N ASN A 31 -3.85 10.63 10.17
CA ASN A 31 -3.65 11.51 9.04
C ASN A 31 -2.52 10.97 8.16
N GLY A 32 -2.75 10.84 6.86
CA GLY A 32 -1.75 10.40 5.88
C GLY A 32 -1.86 11.18 4.58
N LYS A 33 -0.71 11.56 4.01
CA LYS A 33 -0.63 12.18 2.68
C LYS A 33 0.10 11.22 1.75
N VAL A 34 -0.64 10.65 0.81
CA VAL A 34 -0.05 9.83 -0.27
C VAL A 34 0.35 10.77 -1.40
N VAL A 35 1.65 10.85 -1.67
CA VAL A 35 2.17 11.55 -2.85
C VAL A 35 2.61 10.48 -3.84
N ALA A 36 1.84 10.31 -4.92
CA ALA A 36 2.34 9.55 -6.05
C ALA A 36 3.53 10.31 -6.66
N LYS A 37 4.60 9.60 -6.99
CA LYS A 37 5.74 10.15 -7.72
C LYS A 37 5.68 9.63 -9.16
N PRO A 38 4.87 10.26 -10.04
CA PRO A 38 4.81 9.87 -11.44
C PRO A 38 6.18 10.12 -12.08
N CYS A 39 6.68 9.14 -12.83
CA CYS A 39 7.80 9.35 -13.72
C CYS A 39 7.27 9.90 -15.05
N THR A 40 7.90 10.95 -15.55
CA THR A 40 7.63 11.46 -16.89
C THR A 40 8.60 10.79 -17.84
N VAL A 41 8.08 9.87 -18.66
CA VAL A 41 8.88 9.24 -19.72
C VAL A 41 9.23 10.32 -20.73
N SER A 42 10.48 10.79 -20.70
CA SER A 42 11.01 11.63 -21.77
C SER A 42 11.61 10.71 -22.81
N THR A 43 10.84 10.40 -23.85
CA THR A 43 11.38 9.72 -25.03
C THR A 43 12.24 10.72 -25.81
N VAL A 44 13.52 10.79 -25.48
CA VAL A 44 14.51 11.42 -26.34
C VAL A 44 14.68 10.56 -27.60
N ASN A 45 14.72 11.20 -28.77
CA ASN A 45 15.03 10.52 -30.02
C ASN A 45 16.42 9.87 -29.88
N ALA A 46 16.49 8.56 -30.05
CA ALA A 46 17.73 7.80 -30.08
C ALA A 46 18.03 7.37 -31.51
N THR A 47 19.22 7.69 -32.01
CA THR A 47 19.74 7.16 -33.26
C THR A 47 20.66 5.99 -32.95
N VAL A 48 20.38 4.83 -33.54
CA VAL A 48 21.21 3.63 -33.38
C VAL A 48 22.05 3.47 -34.65
N ASP A 49 23.36 3.59 -34.50
CA ASP A 49 24.31 3.32 -35.58
C ASP A 49 24.62 1.82 -35.65
N LEU A 50 24.40 1.23 -36.83
CA LEU A 50 24.68 -0.17 -37.11
C LEU A 50 26.09 -0.39 -37.69
N GLY A 51 26.81 0.70 -37.98
CA GLY A 51 28.11 0.67 -38.67
C GLY A 51 28.01 0.14 -40.10
N ASP A 52 29.14 -0.36 -40.60
CA ASP A 52 29.24 -0.89 -41.96
C ASP A 52 28.65 -2.30 -42.05
N LEU A 53 27.66 -2.46 -42.92
CA LEU A 53 27.09 -3.75 -43.28
C LEU A 53 27.49 -4.12 -44.71
N TYR A 54 28.03 -5.33 -44.86
CA TYR A 54 28.50 -5.81 -46.15
C TYR A 54 27.56 -6.87 -46.74
N THR A 55 27.28 -6.76 -48.04
CA THR A 55 26.36 -7.66 -48.75
C THR A 55 26.82 -9.10 -48.78
N PHE A 56 28.13 -9.35 -48.76
CA PHE A 56 28.69 -10.71 -48.71
C PHE A 56 28.37 -11.45 -47.40
N SER A 57 28.05 -10.73 -46.32
CA SER A 57 27.67 -11.31 -45.04
C SER A 57 26.17 -11.62 -44.94
N LEU A 58 25.36 -11.17 -45.92
CA LEU A 58 23.89 -11.21 -45.90
C LEU A 58 23.32 -12.01 -47.10
N VAL A 59 24.05 -13.01 -47.55
CA VAL A 59 23.78 -13.73 -48.82
C VAL A 59 22.61 -14.73 -48.74
N SER A 60 22.30 -15.24 -47.55
CA SER A 60 21.27 -16.26 -47.34
C SER A 60 20.08 -15.71 -46.55
N ALA A 61 18.91 -16.29 -46.77
CA ALA A 61 17.73 -15.97 -45.99
C ALA A 61 17.99 -16.24 -44.49
N GLY A 62 17.72 -15.24 -43.66
CA GLY A 62 17.97 -15.31 -42.21
C GLY A 62 19.36 -14.86 -41.76
N ALA A 63 20.26 -14.46 -42.68
CA ALA A 63 21.50 -13.78 -42.30
C ALA A 63 21.18 -12.42 -41.63
N ALA A 64 21.93 -12.06 -40.59
CA ALA A 64 21.67 -10.86 -39.79
C ALA A 64 22.99 -10.18 -39.36
N SER A 65 22.89 -8.90 -39.01
CA SER A 65 23.99 -8.15 -38.38
C SER A 65 24.16 -8.53 -36.90
N PRO A 66 25.25 -8.10 -36.26
CA PRO A 66 25.37 -8.14 -34.80
C PRO A 66 24.24 -7.36 -34.11
N TRP A 67 24.02 -7.69 -32.82
CA TRP A 67 23.04 -7.02 -31.97
C TRP A 67 23.55 -5.66 -31.47
N HIS A 68 22.65 -4.67 -31.43
CA HIS A 68 22.90 -3.37 -30.83
C HIS A 68 21.94 -3.15 -29.65
N SER A 69 22.49 -2.87 -28.47
CA SER A 69 21.69 -2.60 -27.27
C SER A 69 21.21 -1.15 -27.23
N VAL A 70 19.96 -0.95 -26.86
CA VAL A 70 19.34 0.36 -26.68
C VAL A 70 18.67 0.41 -25.32
N ALA A 71 18.82 1.54 -24.61
CA ALA A 71 18.21 1.75 -23.31
C ALA A 71 17.06 2.76 -23.41
N LEU A 72 15.95 2.45 -22.74
CA LEU A 72 14.85 3.38 -22.53
C LEU A 72 14.92 3.89 -21.08
N THR A 73 14.92 5.21 -20.91
CA THR A 73 14.85 5.84 -19.58
C THR A 73 13.40 6.26 -19.32
N LEU A 74 12.85 5.88 -18.17
CA LEU A 74 11.44 6.05 -17.78
C LEU A 74 11.28 7.06 -16.64
#